data_AF-A0A1F2EWY8-F1
#
_entry.id   AF-A0A1F2EWY8-F1
#
_cell.length_a   1.000
_cell.length_b   1.000
_cell.length_c   1.000
_cell.angle_alpha   90.00
_cell.angle_beta   90.00
_cell.angle_gamma   90.00
#
_symmetry.space_group_name_H-M   'P 1'
#
loop_
_entity.id
_entity.type
_entity.pdbx_description
1 polymer ?
#
loop_
_entity_poly.entity_id
_entity_poly.type
_entity_poly.pdbx_seq_one_letter_code
_entity_poly.pdbx_strand_id
1 'polypeptide(L)'
;MRMSEQQATTGDEQATTANGGAAPTTIAVVGAPGGDGGGDGAGDIAVWHVQLAPQLTGDRLSGAWLVDPESEDAAATLANLFAGVAVLAVGEEADVVKRTPAPRVDVTATTRALRAHVKELKARVAEEKAKPGKDKLVAPRFPTIGDVEPIEFEHVGEPAAGPALAWARGLEELTATWAELETQRRRRDYLREPWGAEARPVPLEYVVE
;
A
#
# COMPACT_ATOMS: atom_id res chain seq x y z
N MET A 1 23.53 -45.76 16.23
CA MET A 1 24.29 -44.52 15.89
C MET A 1 23.34 -43.65 15.07
N ARG A 2 22.55 -42.80 15.73
CA ARG A 2 21.52 -41.95 15.10
C ARG A 2 22.10 -40.55 14.88
N MET A 3 22.11 -40.10 13.63
CA MET A 3 22.33 -38.70 13.28
C MET A 3 21.10 -37.90 13.70
N SER A 4 21.33 -36.77 14.37
CA SER A 4 20.30 -35.80 14.75
C SER A 4 20.48 -34.58 13.86
N GLU A 5 19.57 -34.37 12.90
CA GLU A 5 19.42 -33.10 12.19
C GLU A 5 18.57 -32.16 13.06
N GLN A 6 19.18 -31.06 13.50
CA GLN A 6 18.48 -29.92 14.07
C GLN A 6 17.92 -29.07 12.93
N GLN A 7 16.60 -29.08 12.75
CA GLN A 7 15.92 -28.06 11.95
C GLN A 7 15.74 -26.81 12.81
N ALA A 8 16.39 -25.72 12.41
CA ALA A 8 16.14 -24.39 12.94
C ALA A 8 14.88 -23.83 12.26
N THR A 9 13.81 -23.64 13.04
CA THR A 9 12.63 -22.90 12.63
C THR A 9 12.92 -21.41 12.79
N THR A 10 13.19 -20.72 11.67
CA THR A 10 13.18 -19.24 11.63
C THR A 10 11.73 -18.80 11.57
N GLY A 11 11.23 -18.24 12.67
CA GLY A 11 9.92 -17.60 12.72
C GLY A 11 9.94 -16.27 11.99
N ASP A 12 9.09 -16.15 10.97
CA ASP A 12 8.71 -14.89 10.34
C ASP A 12 7.84 -14.11 11.33
N GLU A 13 8.43 -13.13 12.03
CA GLU A 13 7.67 -12.21 12.87
C GLU A 13 7.15 -11.07 12.00
N GLN A 14 5.98 -11.30 11.40
CA GLN A 14 5.24 -10.26 10.67
C GLN A 14 4.68 -9.22 11.65
N ALA A 15 4.84 -7.94 11.31
CA ALA A 15 4.29 -6.82 12.07
C ALA A 15 2.78 -6.99 12.24
N THR A 16 2.37 -7.28 13.47
CA THR A 16 0.99 -7.55 13.85
C THR A 16 0.27 -6.22 14.05
N THR A 17 -0.79 -5.98 13.28
CA THR A 17 -1.72 -4.88 13.54
C THR A 17 -2.64 -5.26 14.70
N ALA A 18 -3.34 -4.28 15.29
CA ALA A 18 -4.12 -4.40 16.53
C ALA A 18 -5.21 -5.52 16.55
N ASN A 19 -5.41 -6.28 15.47
CA ASN A 19 -6.35 -7.41 15.37
C ASN A 19 -5.71 -8.78 15.06
N GLY A 20 -4.39 -8.96 15.20
CA GLY A 20 -3.76 -10.30 15.12
C GLY A 20 -3.68 -10.93 13.73
N GLY A 21 -4.17 -10.25 12.69
CA GLY A 21 -3.96 -10.61 11.29
C GLY A 21 -2.71 -9.94 10.71
N ALA A 22 -2.08 -10.58 9.72
CA ALA A 22 -1.04 -9.95 8.91
C ALA A 22 -1.59 -8.67 8.28
N ALA A 23 -0.79 -7.60 8.27
CA ALA A 23 -1.19 -6.36 7.61
C ALA A 23 -1.51 -6.63 6.12
N PRO A 24 -2.64 -6.11 5.59
CA PRO A 24 -2.99 -6.24 4.18
C PRO A 24 -1.83 -5.83 3.29
N THR A 25 -1.47 -6.69 2.33
CA THR A 25 -0.48 -6.37 1.31
C THR A 25 -1.11 -5.84 0.04
N THR A 26 -2.43 -5.66 0.01
CA THR A 26 -3.16 -5.18 -1.16
C THR A 26 -4.14 -4.09 -0.75
N ILE A 27 -4.22 -3.04 -1.57
CA ILE A 27 -5.23 -1.99 -1.47
C ILE A 27 -6.20 -2.14 -2.63
N ALA A 28 -7.50 -2.19 -2.34
CA ALA A 28 -8.56 -1.95 -3.30
C ALA A 28 -8.83 -0.45 -3.38
N VAL A 29 -8.50 0.17 -4.51
CA VAL A 29 -8.87 1.55 -4.84
C VAL A 29 -10.25 1.53 -5.45
N VAL A 30 -11.19 2.21 -4.81
CA VAL A 30 -12.62 2.15 -5.13
C VAL A 30 -13.10 3.52 -5.53
N GLY A 31 -13.54 3.67 -6.78
CA GLY A 31 -14.21 4.88 -7.26
C GLY A 31 -15.68 4.57 -7.52
N ALA A 32 -16.58 5.38 -6.97
CA ALA A 32 -17.97 5.40 -7.40
C ALA A 32 -18.11 6.38 -8.59
N PRO A 33 -19.16 6.27 -9.42
CA PRO A 33 -19.46 7.31 -10.40
C PRO A 33 -19.60 8.67 -9.71
N GLY A 34 -18.69 9.59 -10.02
CA GLY A 34 -18.89 11.01 -9.74
C GLY A 34 -20.03 11.51 -10.61
N GLY A 35 -21.01 12.19 -10.00
CA GLY A 35 -22.13 12.80 -10.72
C GLY A 35 -21.70 14.05 -11.46
N ASP A 36 -21.11 13.91 -12.64
CA ASP A 36 -20.83 15.02 -13.54
C ASP A 36 -21.38 14.77 -14.96
N GLY A 37 -22.71 14.79 -15.05
CA GLY A 37 -23.41 15.34 -16.23
C GLY A 37 -24.13 14.33 -17.14
N GLY A 38 -25.43 14.14 -16.88
CA GLY A 38 -26.43 14.01 -17.95
C GLY A 38 -26.72 12.62 -18.53
N GLY A 39 -26.36 11.54 -17.86
CA GLY A 39 -26.78 10.18 -18.20
C GLY A 39 -27.68 9.59 -17.12
N ASP A 40 -28.87 9.13 -17.50
CA ASP A 40 -29.79 8.41 -16.62
C ASP A 40 -29.17 7.04 -16.23
N GLY A 41 -28.54 6.96 -15.06
CA GLY A 41 -28.04 5.73 -14.45
C GLY A 41 -26.94 5.99 -13.42
N ALA A 42 -27.02 5.35 -12.24
CA ALA A 42 -25.87 5.27 -11.35
C ALA A 42 -24.77 4.47 -12.07
N GLY A 43 -23.66 5.11 -12.41
CA GLY A 43 -22.56 4.40 -13.08
C GLY A 43 -21.95 3.29 -12.22
N ASP A 44 -21.17 2.41 -12.85
CA ASP A 44 -20.54 1.29 -12.15
C ASP A 44 -19.53 1.77 -11.10
N ILE A 45 -19.46 1.05 -9.98
CA ILE A 45 -18.35 1.16 -9.02
C ILE A 45 -17.14 0.47 -9.64
N ALA A 46 -16.02 1.19 -9.74
CA ALA A 46 -14.75 0.64 -10.19
C ALA A 46 -13.87 0.24 -9.00
N VAL A 47 -13.33 -0.97 -9.05
CA VAL A 47 -12.35 -1.48 -8.07
C VAL A 47 -11.06 -1.84 -8.77
N TRP A 48 -9.93 -1.31 -8.28
CA TRP A 48 -8.58 -1.66 -8.72
C TRP A 48 -7.75 -2.20 -7.56
N HIS A 49 -7.09 -3.34 -7.74
CA HIS A 49 -6.19 -3.88 -6.72
C HIS A 49 -4.74 -3.44 -6.98
N VAL A 50 -4.11 -2.88 -5.94
CA VAL A 50 -2.71 -2.45 -5.91
C VAL A 50 -1.90 -3.31 -4.94
N GLN A 51 -0.86 -3.97 -5.43
CA GLN A 51 0.02 -4.84 -4.64
C GLN A 51 1.17 -4.05 -3.97
N LEU A 52 1.21 -4.13 -2.64
CA LEU A 52 2.19 -3.46 -1.78
C LEU A 52 3.42 -4.32 -1.45
N ALA A 53 3.30 -5.65 -1.53
CA ALA A 53 4.39 -6.54 -1.16
C ALA A 53 5.56 -6.43 -2.16
N PRO A 54 6.81 -6.22 -1.70
CA PRO A 54 7.97 -6.08 -2.57
C PRO A 54 8.41 -7.41 -3.24
N GLN A 55 8.02 -8.56 -2.70
CA GLN A 55 8.45 -9.89 -3.15
C GLN A 55 7.62 -10.47 -4.30
N LEU A 56 6.48 -9.88 -4.64
CA LEU A 56 5.64 -10.37 -5.73
C LEU A 56 6.18 -9.83 -7.06
N THR A 57 6.78 -10.71 -7.86
CA THR A 57 7.29 -10.41 -9.19
C THR A 57 6.15 -10.47 -10.21
N GLY A 58 5.43 -9.35 -10.36
CA GLY A 58 4.33 -9.17 -11.32
C GLY A 58 3.90 -7.70 -11.39
N ASP A 59 2.99 -7.37 -12.30
CA ASP A 59 2.41 -6.02 -12.35
C ASP A 59 1.70 -5.72 -11.03
N ARG A 60 1.94 -4.52 -10.47
CA ARG A 60 1.37 -4.13 -9.18
C ARG A 60 -0.13 -3.89 -9.26
N LEU A 61 -0.66 -3.64 -10.45
CA LEU A 61 -2.08 -3.42 -10.72
C LEU A 61 -2.70 -4.70 -11.28
N SER A 62 -3.75 -5.18 -10.63
CA SER A 62 -4.49 -6.36 -11.05
C SER A 62 -5.89 -5.96 -11.51
N GLY A 63 -6.04 -5.49 -12.76
CA GLY A 63 -7.31 -5.27 -13.46
C GLY A 63 -8.34 -4.33 -12.79
N ALA A 64 -9.40 -4.01 -13.55
CA ALA A 64 -10.58 -3.32 -13.04
C ALA A 64 -11.73 -4.32 -12.89
N TRP A 65 -12.44 -4.26 -11.77
CA TRP A 65 -13.78 -4.81 -11.64
C TRP A 65 -14.78 -3.67 -11.67
N LEU A 66 -15.85 -3.84 -12.45
CA LEU A 66 -16.99 -2.93 -12.48
C LEU A 66 -18.16 -3.62 -11.79
N VAL A 67 -18.77 -2.93 -10.84
CA VAL A 67 -19.89 -3.42 -10.05
C VAL A 67 -21.04 -2.44 -10.16
N ASP A 68 -22.12 -2.86 -10.79
CA ASP A 68 -23.37 -2.12 -10.78
C ASP A 68 -23.88 -2.00 -9.34
N PRO A 69 -23.98 -0.77 -8.77
CA PRO A 69 -24.42 -0.58 -7.39
C PRO A 69 -25.88 -0.99 -7.14
N GLU A 70 -26.70 -1.09 -8.20
CA GLU A 70 -28.12 -1.46 -8.13
C GLU A 70 -28.35 -2.97 -8.28
N SER A 71 -27.31 -3.74 -8.65
CA SER A 71 -27.40 -5.19 -8.75
C SER A 71 -27.67 -5.85 -7.39
N GLU A 72 -28.52 -6.89 -7.39
CA GLU A 72 -28.83 -7.68 -6.18
C GLU A 72 -27.59 -8.35 -5.57
N ASP A 73 -26.55 -8.60 -6.36
CA ASP A 73 -25.31 -9.24 -5.93
C ASP A 73 -24.17 -8.27 -5.61
N ALA A 74 -24.36 -6.95 -5.76
CA ALA A 74 -23.31 -5.94 -5.62
C ALA A 74 -22.56 -6.04 -4.27
N ALA A 75 -23.31 -6.22 -3.17
CA ALA A 75 -22.75 -6.36 -1.84
C ALA A 75 -21.90 -7.64 -1.69
N ALA A 76 -22.34 -8.75 -2.27
CA ALA A 76 -21.60 -10.01 -2.23
C ALA A 76 -20.33 -9.93 -3.09
N THR A 77 -20.42 -9.30 -4.26
CA THR A 77 -19.28 -9.06 -5.15
C THR A 77 -18.23 -8.17 -4.48
N LEU A 78 -18.64 -7.05 -3.88
CA LEU A 78 -17.73 -6.18 -3.14
C LEU A 78 -17.11 -6.86 -1.91
N ALA A 79 -17.89 -7.66 -1.17
CA ALA A 79 -17.35 -8.42 -0.03
C ALA A 79 -16.26 -9.40 -0.47
N ASN A 80 -16.41 -10.04 -1.64
CA ASN A 80 -15.39 -10.91 -2.22
C ASN A 80 -14.15 -10.13 -2.68
N LEU A 81 -14.35 -8.97 -3.32
CA LEU A 81 -13.24 -8.11 -3.74
C LEU A 81 -12.47 -7.53 -2.55
N PHE A 82 -13.15 -7.23 -1.44
CA PHE A 82 -12.55 -6.64 -0.24
C PHE A 82 -11.97 -7.67 0.74
N ALA A 83 -12.12 -8.97 0.46
CA ALA A 83 -11.64 -10.02 1.34
C ALA A 83 -10.10 -9.97 1.46
N GLY A 84 -9.60 -9.65 2.67
CA GLY A 84 -8.17 -9.64 2.97
C GLY A 84 -7.39 -8.44 2.43
N VAL A 85 -8.07 -7.42 1.89
CA VAL A 85 -7.45 -6.19 1.37
C VAL A 85 -7.86 -4.97 2.23
N ALA A 86 -7.08 -3.90 2.15
CA ALA A 86 -7.50 -2.59 2.66
C ALA A 86 -8.19 -1.79 1.55
N VAL A 87 -9.09 -0.87 1.90
CA VAL A 87 -9.86 -0.08 0.94
C VAL A 87 -9.42 1.38 0.98
N LEU A 88 -9.10 1.93 -0.19
CA LEU A 88 -9.00 3.37 -0.42
C LEU A 88 -10.19 3.79 -1.28
N ALA A 89 -11.18 4.43 -0.68
CA ALA A 89 -12.23 5.07 -1.44
C ALA A 89 -11.77 6.42 -2.00
N VAL A 90 -12.08 6.67 -3.26
CA VAL A 90 -11.73 7.91 -3.95
C VAL A 90 -12.99 8.59 -4.44
N GLY A 91 -13.16 9.87 -4.09
CA GLY A 91 -14.41 10.59 -4.33
C GLY A 91 -15.51 10.22 -3.35
N GLU A 92 -16.77 10.38 -3.77
CA GLU A 92 -17.93 10.04 -2.97
C GLU A 92 -18.12 8.51 -2.92
N GLU A 93 -18.27 7.94 -1.72
CA GLU A 93 -18.53 6.51 -1.59
C GLU A 93 -20.01 6.17 -1.82
N ALA A 94 -20.27 5.18 -2.68
CA ALA A 94 -21.58 4.54 -2.77
C ALA A 94 -21.95 3.83 -1.46
N ASP A 95 -23.24 3.82 -1.09
CA ASP A 95 -23.70 3.26 0.19
C ASP A 95 -23.45 1.74 0.33
N VAL A 96 -23.41 1.00 -0.78
CA VAL A 96 -23.01 -0.42 -0.76
C VAL A 96 -21.53 -0.59 -0.41
N VAL A 97 -20.65 0.33 -0.83
CA VAL A 97 -19.22 0.34 -0.47
C VAL A 97 -19.06 0.63 1.02
N LYS A 98 -19.70 1.70 1.52
CA LYS A 98 -19.66 2.09 2.95
C LYS A 98 -20.07 0.94 3.88
N ARG A 99 -21.11 0.19 3.51
CA ARG A 99 -21.63 -0.94 4.30
C ARG A 99 -20.81 -2.22 4.15
N THR A 100 -19.93 -2.32 3.16
CA THR A 100 -19.09 -3.51 2.96
C THR A 100 -17.89 -3.46 3.91
N PRO A 101 -17.72 -4.44 4.82
CA PRO A 101 -16.64 -4.42 5.82
C PRO A 101 -15.25 -4.58 5.20
N ALA A 102 -14.34 -3.66 5.54
CA ALA A 102 -12.92 -3.65 5.17
C ALA A 102 -12.18 -2.55 5.96
N PRO A 103 -10.89 -2.67 6.26
CA PRO A 103 -10.14 -1.57 6.85
C PRO A 103 -9.95 -0.44 5.83
N ARG A 104 -10.32 0.80 6.19
CA ARG A 104 -10.17 1.99 5.33
C ARG A 104 -8.80 2.64 5.51
N VAL A 105 -8.10 2.88 4.42
CA VAL A 105 -6.76 3.49 4.43
C VAL A 105 -6.87 5.01 4.55
N ASP A 106 -6.12 5.58 5.49
CA ASP A 106 -5.83 7.02 5.51
C ASP A 106 -4.52 7.26 4.74
N VAL A 107 -4.63 7.60 3.45
CA VAL A 107 -3.48 7.76 2.57
C VAL A 107 -2.61 8.96 2.99
N THR A 108 -3.21 10.02 3.54
CA THR A 108 -2.48 11.20 4.01
C THR A 108 -1.72 10.90 5.30
N ALA A 109 -2.33 10.17 6.24
CA ALA A 109 -1.62 9.68 7.42
C ALA A 109 -0.51 8.71 7.05
N THR A 110 -0.75 7.84 6.06
CA THR A 110 0.25 6.92 5.51
C THR A 110 1.46 7.66 4.97
N THR A 111 1.30 8.63 4.06
CA THR A 111 2.45 9.37 3.52
C THR A 111 3.17 10.19 4.59
N ARG A 112 2.45 10.73 5.58
CA ARG A 112 3.03 11.41 6.75
C ARG A 112 3.88 10.46 7.60
N ALA A 113 3.39 9.26 7.89
CA ALA A 113 4.13 8.24 8.64
C ALA A 113 5.40 7.80 7.90
N LEU A 114 5.29 7.58 6.58
CA LEU A 114 6.44 7.25 5.74
C LEU A 114 7.52 8.35 5.73
N ARG A 115 7.11 9.63 5.66
CA ARG A 115 8.04 10.77 5.78
C ARG A 115 8.71 10.82 7.15
N ALA A 116 7.97 10.52 8.22
CA ALA A 116 8.54 10.41 9.56
C ALA A 116 9.58 9.29 9.63
N HIS A 117 9.30 8.13 9.04
CA HIS A 117 10.25 7.02 8.97
C HIS A 117 11.54 7.38 8.20
N VAL A 118 11.43 8.13 7.10
CA VAL A 118 12.63 8.66 6.40
C VAL A 118 13.47 9.56 7.31
N LYS A 119 12.85 10.34 8.21
CA LYS A 119 13.58 11.15 9.19
C LYS A 119 14.30 10.28 10.22
N GLU A 120 13.68 9.19 10.69
CA GLU A 120 14.32 8.23 11.59
C GLU A 120 15.55 7.58 10.95
N LEU A 121 15.44 7.15 9.69
CA LEU A 121 16.57 6.58 8.95
C LEU A 121 17.73 7.60 8.82
N LYS A 122 17.41 8.87 8.56
CA LYS A 122 18.41 9.95 8.51
C LYS A 122 19.07 10.21 9.86
N ALA A 123 18.30 10.18 10.95
CA ALA A 123 18.83 10.30 12.30
C ALA A 123 19.80 9.15 12.62
N ARG A 124 19.45 7.92 12.27
CA ARG A 124 20.31 6.75 12.47
C ARG A 124 21.60 6.81 11.65
N VAL A 125 21.56 7.34 10.44
CA VAL A 125 22.76 7.63 9.63
C VAL A 125 23.65 8.65 10.35
N ALA A 126 23.08 9.70 10.93
CA ALA A 126 23.84 10.72 11.66
C ALA A 126 24.51 10.15 12.92
N GLU A 127 23.78 9.32 13.68
CA GLU A 127 24.32 8.59 14.83
C GLU A 127 25.47 7.67 14.44
N GLU A 128 25.34 6.94 13.31
CA GLU A 128 26.40 6.06 12.83
C GLU A 128 27.65 6.85 12.42
N LYS A 129 27.48 8.00 11.77
CA LYS A 129 28.59 8.89 11.39
C LYS A 129 29.33 9.49 12.59
N ALA A 130 28.65 9.68 13.72
CA ALA A 130 29.26 10.23 14.93
C ALA A 130 30.18 9.23 15.66
N LYS A 131 30.15 7.94 15.28
CA LYS A 131 31.01 6.91 15.89
C LYS A 131 32.48 7.07 15.47
N PRO A 132 33.44 6.71 16.35
CA PRO A 132 34.87 6.74 16.01
C PRO A 132 35.20 5.95 14.75
N GLY A 133 35.95 6.56 13.81
CA GLY A 133 36.36 5.92 12.56
C GLY A 133 35.28 5.83 11.48
N LYS A 134 34.11 6.48 11.65
CA LYS A 134 33.03 6.56 10.66
C LYS A 134 32.91 7.92 9.98
N ASP A 135 33.92 8.78 10.10
CA ASP A 135 33.98 10.12 9.50
C ASP A 135 33.82 10.10 7.97
N LYS A 136 34.30 9.04 7.30
CA LYS A 136 34.19 8.85 5.85
C LYS A 136 32.93 8.11 5.41
N LEU A 137 32.00 7.79 6.32
CA LEU A 137 30.77 7.09 5.96
C LEU A 137 29.93 7.97 5.01
N VAL A 138 29.64 7.43 3.83
CA VAL A 138 28.78 8.09 2.84
C VAL A 138 27.32 7.83 3.22
N ALA A 139 26.55 8.92 3.39
CA ALA A 139 25.14 8.80 3.71
C ALA A 139 24.36 8.25 2.50
N PRO A 140 23.41 7.32 2.68
CA PRO A 140 22.46 6.99 1.61
C PRO A 140 21.68 8.23 1.17
N ARG A 141 21.37 8.27 -0.13
CA ARG A 141 20.33 9.17 -0.64
C ARG A 141 19.00 8.43 -0.53
N PHE A 142 18.18 8.86 0.42
CA PHE A 142 16.81 8.35 0.53
C PHE A 142 15.90 9.13 -0.43
N PRO A 143 14.93 8.46 -1.07
CA PRO A 143 13.94 9.12 -1.91
C PRO A 143 13.05 10.06 -1.08
N THR A 144 12.41 10.99 -1.76
CA THR A 144 11.37 11.86 -1.16
C THR A 144 10.04 11.14 -1.25
N ILE A 145 9.31 11.06 -0.14
CA ILE A 145 7.93 10.55 -0.14
C ILE A 145 6.99 11.70 -0.52
N GLY A 146 6.41 11.61 -1.72
CA GLY A 146 5.35 12.49 -2.20
C GLY A 146 4.00 12.20 -1.52
N ASP A 147 3.06 13.12 -1.68
CA ASP A 147 1.65 12.78 -1.44
C ASP A 147 1.15 11.87 -2.56
N VAL A 148 0.15 11.05 -2.26
CA VAL A 148 -0.51 10.25 -3.30
C VAL A 148 -1.56 11.14 -3.94
N GLU A 149 -1.45 11.30 -5.24
CA GLU A 149 -2.37 12.09 -6.06
C GLU A 149 -2.81 11.25 -7.26
N PRO A 150 -3.99 11.51 -7.84
CA PRO A 150 -4.40 10.87 -9.07
C PRO A 150 -3.46 11.29 -10.19
N ILE A 151 -3.00 10.32 -10.98
CA ILE A 151 -2.17 10.59 -12.16
C ILE A 151 -3.08 10.80 -13.36
N GLU A 152 -3.00 11.99 -13.96
CA GLU A 152 -3.70 12.33 -15.19
C GLU A 152 -3.10 11.59 -16.38
N PHE A 153 -3.93 10.89 -17.13
CA PHE A 153 -3.57 10.27 -18.40
C PHE A 153 -4.81 10.20 -19.31
N GLU A 154 -4.60 10.06 -20.62
CA GLU A 154 -5.68 9.77 -21.55
C GLU A 154 -6.21 8.37 -21.29
N HIS A 155 -7.31 8.27 -20.55
CA HIS A 155 -7.93 6.99 -20.22
C HIS A 155 -8.62 6.39 -21.44
N VAL A 156 -8.32 5.13 -21.72
CA VAL A 156 -8.95 4.34 -22.78
C VAL A 156 -9.65 3.16 -22.12
N GLY A 157 -10.97 3.08 -22.22
CA GLY A 157 -11.79 2.03 -21.63
C GLY A 157 -13.08 2.58 -21.02
N GLU A 158 -13.65 1.83 -20.07
CA GLU A 158 -14.87 2.25 -19.39
C GLU A 158 -14.65 3.52 -18.56
N PRO A 159 -15.43 4.59 -18.74
CA PRO A 159 -15.22 5.87 -18.07
C PRO A 159 -15.21 5.78 -16.55
N ALA A 160 -16.08 4.93 -15.98
CA ALA A 160 -16.17 4.70 -14.54
C ALA A 160 -14.85 4.20 -13.92
N ALA A 161 -14.01 3.50 -14.70
CA ALA A 161 -12.74 2.98 -14.22
C ALA A 161 -11.62 4.04 -14.14
N GLY A 162 -11.77 5.17 -14.84
CA GLY A 162 -10.73 6.19 -14.99
C GLY A 162 -10.27 6.79 -13.67
N PRO A 163 -11.18 7.36 -12.85
CA PRO A 163 -10.81 7.98 -11.57
C PRO A 163 -10.12 7.00 -10.61
N ALA A 164 -10.65 5.79 -10.45
CA ALA A 164 -10.05 4.77 -9.59
C ALA A 164 -8.66 4.33 -10.11
N LEU A 165 -8.48 4.22 -11.43
CA LEU A 165 -7.19 3.90 -12.03
C LEU A 165 -6.17 5.02 -11.82
N ALA A 166 -6.56 6.29 -11.93
CA ALA A 166 -5.68 7.43 -11.68
C ALA A 166 -5.09 7.41 -10.27
N TRP A 167 -5.91 7.11 -9.27
CA TRP A 167 -5.44 6.94 -7.89
C TRP A 167 -4.62 5.67 -7.68
N ALA A 168 -4.99 4.56 -8.32
CA ALA A 168 -4.22 3.32 -8.27
C ALA A 168 -2.79 3.51 -8.82
N ARG A 169 -2.63 4.34 -9.87
CA ARG A 169 -1.32 4.73 -10.40
C ARG A 169 -0.52 5.59 -9.42
N GLY A 170 -1.15 6.52 -8.72
CA GLY A 170 -0.49 7.27 -7.64
C GLY A 170 0.04 6.36 -6.51
N LEU A 171 -0.76 5.35 -6.11
CA LEU A 171 -0.31 4.34 -5.13
C LEU A 171 0.82 3.44 -5.66
N GLU A 172 0.81 3.13 -6.95
CA GLU A 172 1.90 2.39 -7.60
C GLU A 172 3.23 3.16 -7.48
N GLU A 173 3.22 4.46 -7.72
CA GLU A 173 4.41 5.32 -7.55
C GLU A 173 4.90 5.38 -6.09
N LEU A 174 3.98 5.48 -5.13
CA LEU A 174 4.33 5.41 -3.71
C LEU A 174 5.02 4.08 -3.39
N THR A 175 4.48 2.98 -3.92
CA THR A 175 5.00 1.63 -3.66
C THR A 175 6.38 1.44 -4.30
N ALA A 176 6.60 1.99 -5.51
CA ALA A 176 7.93 2.01 -6.13
C ALA A 176 8.93 2.83 -5.29
N THR A 177 8.51 3.99 -4.81
CA THR A 177 9.33 4.86 -3.95
C THR A 177 9.71 4.17 -2.64
N TRP A 178 8.76 3.46 -2.02
CA TRP A 178 9.03 2.66 -0.82
C TRP A 178 10.01 1.51 -1.08
N ALA A 179 9.88 0.82 -2.21
CA ALA A 179 10.82 -0.24 -2.60
C ALA A 179 12.26 0.27 -2.79
N GLU A 180 12.42 1.49 -3.34
CA GLU A 180 13.73 2.15 -3.40
C GLU A 180 14.28 2.45 -2.01
N LEU A 181 13.44 2.96 -1.10
CA LEU A 181 13.83 3.23 0.29
C LEU A 181 14.31 1.94 0.99
N GLU A 182 13.54 0.86 0.91
CA GLU A 182 13.88 -0.43 1.50
C GLU A 182 15.17 -1.01 0.88
N THR A 183 15.40 -0.81 -0.41
CA THR A 183 16.66 -1.17 -1.07
C THR A 183 17.84 -0.43 -0.46
N GLN A 184 17.72 0.86 -0.18
CA GLN A 184 18.78 1.62 0.49
C GLN A 184 18.99 1.18 1.93
N ARG A 185 17.90 0.93 2.67
CA ARG A 185 17.94 0.49 4.06
C ARG A 185 18.67 -0.86 4.20
N ARG A 186 18.26 -1.86 3.40
CA ARG A 186 18.77 -3.24 3.49
C ARG A 186 20.24 -3.42 3.15
N ARG A 187 20.80 -2.54 2.32
CA ARG A 187 22.22 -2.59 1.90
C ARG A 187 23.22 -2.24 3.01
N ARG A 188 22.76 -1.80 4.19
CA ARG A 188 23.60 -1.21 5.23
C ARG A 188 23.26 -1.83 6.58
N ASP A 189 24.22 -2.51 7.20
CA ASP A 189 24.00 -3.25 8.46
C ASP A 189 23.38 -2.38 9.57
N TYR A 190 23.88 -1.16 9.75
CA TYR A 190 23.40 -0.23 10.78
C TYR A 190 21.97 0.32 10.54
N LEU A 191 21.41 0.13 9.34
CA LEU A 191 20.01 0.40 9.00
C LEU A 191 19.19 -0.89 8.87
N ARG A 192 19.85 -2.05 8.85
CA ARG A 192 19.21 -3.35 8.78
C ARG A 192 18.84 -3.86 10.16
N GLU A 193 19.76 -3.76 11.11
CA GLU A 193 19.60 -4.29 12.47
C GLU A 193 18.30 -3.86 13.17
N PRO A 194 17.87 -2.57 13.15
CA PRO A 194 16.68 -2.16 13.89
C PRO A 194 15.35 -2.51 13.19
N TRP A 195 15.38 -2.80 11.88
CA TRP A 195 14.17 -2.96 11.06
C TRP A 195 14.13 -4.27 10.28
N GLY A 196 15.03 -5.22 10.60
CA GLY A 196 15.12 -6.52 9.95
C GLY A 196 15.83 -6.51 8.59
N ALA A 197 16.21 -7.70 8.13
CA ALA A 197 16.94 -7.90 6.87
C ALA A 197 16.07 -7.85 5.61
N GLU A 198 14.79 -8.17 5.77
CA GLU A 198 13.86 -8.33 4.67
C GLU A 198 13.22 -7.02 4.22
N ALA A 199 12.74 -7.00 2.98
CA ALA A 199 12.00 -5.86 2.46
C ALA A 199 10.59 -5.92 3.01
N ARG A 200 10.11 -4.78 3.51
CA ARG A 200 8.79 -4.68 4.11
C ARG A 200 7.77 -4.17 3.08
N PRO A 201 6.50 -4.60 3.15
CA PRO A 201 5.43 -3.94 2.42
C PRO A 201 5.31 -2.48 2.87
N VAL A 202 4.59 -1.67 2.09
CA VAL A 202 4.25 -0.29 2.49
C VAL A 202 3.43 -0.37 3.78
N PRO A 203 3.89 0.22 4.91
CA PRO A 203 3.09 0.31 6.11
C PRO A 203 1.90 1.24 5.86
N LEU A 204 0.70 0.84 6.30
CA LEU A 204 -0.54 1.58 6.11
C LEU A 204 -1.03 2.16 7.42
N GLU A 205 -1.55 3.39 7.35
CA GLU A 205 -2.36 4.00 8.39
C GLU A 205 -3.83 3.88 8.00
N TYR A 206 -4.69 3.73 9.01
CA TYR A 206 -6.12 3.48 8.81
C TYR A 206 -6.97 4.62 9.39
N VAL A 207 -8.12 4.85 8.77
CA VAL A 207 -9.14 5.75 9.31
C VAL A 207 -9.63 5.16 10.63
N VAL A 208 -9.66 5.98 11.68
CA VAL A 208 -10.24 5.61 12.98
C VAL A 208 -11.73 5.93 12.91
N GLU A 209 -12.57 4.90 12.96
CA GLU A 209 -14.03 5.02 13.04
C GLU A 209 -14.51 5.39 14.46
#